data_AF-A0A1G1V3W2-F1
#
_entry.id   AF-A0A1G1V3W2-F1
#
_cell.length_a   1.000
_cell.length_b   1.000
_cell.length_c   1.000
_cell.angle_alpha   90.00
_cell.angle_beta   90.00
_cell.angle_gamma   90.00
#
_symmetry.space_group_name_H-M   'P 1'
#
loop_
_entity.id
_entity.type
_entity.pdbx_description
1 polymer ?
#
loop_
_entity_poly.entity_id
_entity_poly.type
_entity_poly.pdbx_seq_one_letter_code
_entity_poly.pdbx_strand_id
1 'polypeptide(L)'
;MPKQKNKTAGKCGFSHLIALMGLVVVLAFILLPNSYLIKKKPPCANSISCTQSFGLKVENDVVGIFNGQKITPPQIDLAQKETPTRVLGDSASAGKRVEVDLTTQTLKAYEGDKLFMETLISSGKWFPTPPGEYDVWVKLRATRMSGGEGADYYDLPNVPYVMFFYNKDVGRMRGFSLHGAYWHNNFGHPMSHGCVNMRIADAQKLYDWINPPTKSNTTYADKDNPGTKVIIYGQAP
;
A
#
# COMPACT_ATOMS: atom_id res chain seq x y z
N MET A 1 -12.30 35.57 -89.77
CA MET A 1 -12.49 34.69 -88.59
C MET A 1 -11.48 35.09 -87.51
N PRO A 2 -11.88 35.92 -86.52
CA PRO A 2 -10.95 36.53 -85.57
C PRO A 2 -10.97 35.89 -84.17
N LYS A 3 -9.93 36.26 -83.42
CA LYS A 3 -9.47 35.82 -82.09
C LYS A 3 -10.43 36.14 -80.92
N GLN A 4 -10.42 35.21 -79.95
CA GLN A 4 -10.21 35.38 -78.49
C GLN A 4 -10.84 36.57 -77.76
N LYS A 5 -11.62 36.31 -76.70
CA LYS A 5 -11.64 37.13 -75.45
C LYS A 5 -12.25 36.36 -74.27
N ASN A 6 -11.46 36.31 -73.19
CA ASN A 6 -11.84 35.87 -71.85
C ASN A 6 -13.01 36.70 -71.29
N LYS A 7 -13.88 36.06 -70.49
CA LYS A 7 -14.46 36.70 -69.30
C LYS A 7 -14.51 35.72 -68.12
N THR A 8 -13.95 36.20 -67.03
CA THR A 8 -13.90 35.67 -65.69
C THR A 8 -15.22 35.89 -64.94
N ALA A 9 -15.33 35.13 -63.84
CA ALA A 9 -16.04 35.44 -62.59
C ALA A 9 -17.54 35.10 -62.49
N GLY A 10 -17.78 33.96 -61.85
CA GLY A 10 -18.95 33.69 -61.01
C GLY A 10 -18.49 32.87 -59.80
N LYS A 11 -17.82 33.52 -58.83
CA LYS A 11 -17.68 32.97 -57.48
C LYS A 11 -19.06 32.99 -56.84
N CYS A 12 -19.68 31.85 -56.62
CA CYS A 12 -20.69 31.71 -55.56
C CYS A 12 -20.88 30.23 -55.22
N GLY A 13 -20.77 29.88 -53.94
CA GLY A 13 -21.38 28.63 -53.45
C GLY A 13 -20.49 27.59 -52.77
N PHE A 14 -19.22 27.86 -52.41
CA PHE A 14 -18.41 26.82 -51.74
C PHE A 14 -17.81 27.18 -50.36
N SER A 15 -17.96 28.41 -49.87
CA SER A 15 -17.32 28.81 -48.59
C SER A 15 -18.18 28.65 -47.34
N HIS A 16 -19.51 28.53 -47.46
CA HIS A 16 -20.40 28.47 -46.29
C HIS A 16 -20.69 27.05 -45.79
N LEU A 17 -20.57 26.02 -46.64
CA LEU A 17 -20.87 24.64 -46.22
C LEU A 17 -19.72 24.00 -45.41
N ILE A 18 -18.47 24.36 -45.73
CA ILE A 18 -17.28 23.86 -45.01
C ILE A 18 -17.15 24.49 -43.62
N ALA A 19 -17.55 25.76 -43.48
CA ALA A 19 -17.52 26.46 -42.18
C ALA A 19 -18.57 25.89 -41.19
N LEU A 20 -19.76 25.50 -41.66
CA LEU A 20 -20.78 24.89 -40.80
C LEU A 20 -20.44 23.46 -40.37
N MET A 21 -19.83 22.64 -41.24
CA MET A 21 -19.38 21.30 -40.84
C MET A 21 -18.18 21.34 -39.87
N GLY A 22 -17.27 22.32 -40.02
CA GLY A 22 -16.15 22.50 -39.10
C GLY A 22 -16.59 22.92 -37.69
N LEU A 23 -17.59 23.80 -37.59
CA LEU A 23 -18.08 24.30 -36.30
C LEU A 23 -18.84 23.22 -35.50
N VAL A 24 -19.59 22.35 -36.17
CA VAL A 24 -20.32 21.23 -35.53
C VAL A 24 -19.37 20.14 -35.02
N VAL A 25 -18.29 19.84 -35.76
CA VAL A 25 -17.28 18.87 -35.31
C VAL A 25 -16.49 19.41 -34.11
N VAL A 26 -16.13 20.70 -34.10
CA VAL A 26 -15.42 21.31 -32.97
C VAL A 26 -16.31 21.39 -31.72
N LEU A 27 -17.60 21.70 -31.85
CA LEU A 27 -18.54 21.72 -30.73
C LEU A 27 -18.85 20.32 -30.17
N ALA A 28 -18.85 19.28 -31.01
CA ALA A 28 -19.01 17.89 -30.57
C ALA A 28 -17.83 17.40 -29.70
N PHE A 29 -16.61 17.91 -29.93
CA PHE A 29 -15.46 17.63 -29.06
C PHE A 29 -15.46 18.45 -27.75
N ILE A 30 -16.17 19.57 -27.71
CA ILE A 30 -16.27 20.43 -26.50
C ILE A 30 -17.44 19.99 -25.58
N LEU A 31 -18.47 19.33 -26.13
CA LEU A 31 -19.67 18.92 -25.39
C LEU A 31 -19.75 17.42 -25.04
N LEU A 32 -18.76 16.61 -25.44
CA LEU A 32 -18.62 15.29 -24.83
C LEU A 32 -18.02 15.49 -23.43
N PRO A 33 -18.77 15.19 -22.34
CA PRO A 33 -18.15 15.16 -21.04
C PRO A 33 -16.97 14.20 -21.14
N ASN A 34 -15.77 14.67 -20.82
CA ASN A 34 -14.55 13.88 -20.79
C ASN A 34 -14.63 12.88 -19.63
N SER A 35 -15.58 11.95 -19.72
CA SER A 35 -15.86 10.89 -18.75
C SER A 35 -14.84 9.75 -18.86
N TYR A 36 -13.84 9.89 -19.74
CA TYR A 36 -12.86 8.86 -20.05
C TYR A 36 -11.53 8.96 -19.27
N LEU A 37 -11.38 9.93 -18.36
CA LEU A 37 -10.17 10.04 -17.53
C LEU A 37 -10.47 10.21 -16.04
N ILE A 38 -11.47 9.49 -15.51
CA ILE A 38 -11.40 9.11 -14.09
C ILE A 38 -10.45 7.92 -14.05
N LYS A 39 -9.13 8.18 -13.97
CA LYS A 39 -8.17 7.14 -13.54
C LYS A 39 -8.64 6.70 -12.15
N LYS A 40 -9.36 5.57 -12.07
CA LYS A 40 -9.72 4.95 -10.79
C LYS A 40 -8.41 4.84 -10.00
N LYS A 41 -8.34 5.49 -8.83
CA LYS A 41 -7.18 5.35 -7.95
C LYS A 41 -6.97 3.85 -7.71
N PRO A 42 -5.75 3.31 -7.85
CA PRO A 42 -5.53 1.89 -7.61
C PRO A 42 -5.98 1.55 -6.19
N PRO A 43 -6.66 0.41 -5.96
CA PRO A 43 -7.18 0.06 -4.65
C PRO A 43 -6.03 0.00 -3.63
N CYS A 44 -6.23 0.59 -2.45
CA CYS A 44 -5.25 0.57 -1.35
C CYS A 44 -5.62 -0.56 -0.36
N ALA A 45 -4.62 -1.13 0.31
CA ALA A 45 -4.84 -2.16 1.32
C ALA A 45 -5.57 -1.62 2.58
N ASN A 46 -5.45 -0.31 2.84
CA ASN A 46 -6.12 0.39 3.95
C ASN A 46 -6.24 1.91 3.69
N SER A 47 -7.03 2.59 4.52
CA SER A 47 -7.42 4.01 4.44
C SER A 47 -6.26 4.98 4.68
N ILE A 48 -5.26 4.64 5.49
CA ILE A 48 -4.01 5.42 5.64
C ILE A 48 -3.39 5.66 4.26
N SER A 49 -3.46 4.64 3.42
CA SER A 49 -2.80 4.63 2.12
C SER A 49 -3.66 5.27 1.03
N CYS A 50 -4.98 5.32 1.22
CA CYS A 50 -5.87 6.09 0.36
C CYS A 50 -5.93 7.59 0.69
N THR A 51 -5.45 8.00 1.88
CA THR A 51 -5.52 9.39 2.39
C THR A 51 -4.16 10.11 2.50
N GLN A 52 -3.06 9.47 2.10
CA GLN A 52 -1.68 10.03 2.11
C GLN A 52 -1.08 10.33 3.50
N SER A 53 -1.73 9.96 4.61
CA SER A 53 -1.21 10.23 5.95
C SER A 53 -0.53 9.00 6.57
N PHE A 54 0.68 8.67 6.10
CA PHE A 54 1.53 7.67 6.76
C PHE A 54 2.13 8.26 8.04
N GLY A 55 1.44 8.10 9.16
CA GLY A 55 1.85 8.70 10.42
C GLY A 55 1.53 7.84 11.64
N LEU A 56 2.36 7.98 12.67
CA LEU A 56 2.08 7.51 14.02
C LEU A 56 0.72 8.08 14.46
N LYS A 57 -0.17 7.19 14.89
CA LYS A 57 -1.44 7.60 15.48
C LYS A 57 -1.77 6.65 16.63
N VAL A 58 -1.79 7.19 17.84
CA VAL A 58 -2.18 6.48 19.06
C VAL A 58 -3.47 7.06 19.60
N GLU A 59 -4.44 6.19 19.84
CA GLU A 59 -5.78 6.49 20.31
C GLU A 59 -6.14 5.45 21.37
N ASN A 60 -5.83 5.72 22.65
CA ASN A 60 -5.97 4.74 23.73
C ASN A 60 -7.43 4.57 24.21
N ASP A 61 -8.27 5.59 24.07
CA ASP A 61 -9.64 5.61 24.60
C ASP A 61 -10.72 5.43 23.52
N VAL A 62 -10.38 4.74 22.42
CA VAL A 62 -11.31 4.50 21.31
C VAL A 62 -11.59 3.02 21.13
N VAL A 63 -12.75 2.72 20.57
CA VAL A 63 -13.16 1.36 20.20
C VAL A 63 -12.92 1.16 18.70
N GLY A 64 -12.45 -0.02 18.31
CA GLY A 64 -12.35 -0.45 16.92
C GLY A 64 -13.58 -1.24 16.47
N ILE A 65 -13.71 -1.44 15.17
CA ILE A 65 -14.74 -2.26 14.53
C ILE A 65 -14.05 -3.28 13.61
N PHE A 66 -14.47 -4.54 13.68
CA PHE A 66 -14.06 -5.59 12.76
C PHE A 66 -15.21 -6.58 12.56
N ASN A 67 -15.60 -6.85 11.31
CA ASN A 67 -16.74 -7.72 10.98
C ASN A 67 -18.03 -7.34 11.75
N GLY A 68 -18.29 -6.03 11.89
CA GLY A 68 -19.43 -5.50 12.64
C GLY A 68 -19.34 -5.61 14.17
N GLN A 69 -18.26 -6.18 14.71
CA GLN A 69 -18.04 -6.32 16.14
C GLN A 69 -17.15 -5.20 16.69
N LYS A 70 -17.45 -4.77 17.92
CA LYS A 70 -16.59 -3.83 18.66
C LYS A 70 -15.36 -4.57 19.19
N ILE A 71 -14.17 -4.02 18.93
CA ILE A 71 -12.89 -4.56 19.38
C ILE A 71 -12.20 -3.53 20.27
N THR A 72 -11.62 -3.98 21.38
CA THR A 72 -10.80 -3.14 22.26
C THR A 72 -9.36 -3.10 21.75
N PRO A 73 -8.83 -1.94 21.32
CA PRO A 73 -7.45 -1.82 20.88
C PRO A 73 -6.45 -1.99 22.04
N PRO A 74 -5.20 -2.40 21.74
CA PRO A 74 -4.14 -2.36 22.73
C PRO A 74 -3.86 -0.91 23.15
N GLN A 75 -3.52 -0.75 24.42
CA GLN A 75 -2.98 0.49 24.94
C GLN A 75 -1.53 0.64 24.46
N ILE A 76 -1.20 1.78 23.86
CA ILE A 76 0.16 2.09 23.40
C ILE A 76 0.74 3.16 24.31
N ASP A 77 1.81 2.80 25.02
CA ASP A 77 2.63 3.75 25.77
C ASP A 77 3.84 4.16 24.92
N LEU A 78 3.81 5.40 24.42
CA LEU A 78 4.90 5.96 23.61
C LEU A 78 6.11 6.42 24.43
N ALA A 79 5.99 6.49 25.77
CA ALA A 79 7.08 6.85 26.66
C ALA A 79 7.98 5.66 27.00
N GLN A 80 7.53 4.42 26.75
CA GLN A 80 8.40 3.26 26.78
C GLN A 80 9.47 3.37 25.67
N LYS A 81 10.66 3.80 26.07
CA LYS A 81 11.86 3.63 25.25
C LYS A 81 12.14 2.13 25.15
N GLU A 82 11.83 1.55 24.00
CA GLU A 82 12.31 0.22 23.68
C GLU A 82 13.83 0.27 23.62
N THR A 83 14.48 -0.39 24.58
CA THR A 83 15.93 -0.50 24.63
C THR A 83 16.36 -1.16 23.33
N PRO A 84 17.11 -0.48 22.44
CA PRO A 84 17.59 -1.15 21.24
C PRO A 84 18.44 -2.31 21.71
N THR A 85 18.03 -3.54 21.40
CA THR A 85 18.88 -4.71 21.62
C THR A 85 19.99 -4.59 20.60
N ARG A 86 21.04 -3.85 20.96
CA ARG A 86 22.24 -3.71 20.16
C ARG A 86 22.97 -5.05 20.27
N VAL A 87 22.65 -5.96 19.37
CA VAL A 87 23.46 -7.17 19.20
C VAL A 87 24.82 -6.68 18.73
N LEU A 88 25.83 -6.81 19.59
CA LEU A 88 27.21 -6.43 19.34
C LEU A 88 27.72 -7.17 18.08
N GLY A 89 27.73 -6.48 16.94
CA GLY A 89 28.17 -7.02 15.66
C GLY A 89 27.75 -6.17 14.46
N ASP A 90 27.71 -4.85 14.65
CA ASP A 90 27.17 -3.83 13.73
C ASP A 90 28.07 -3.66 12.49
N SER A 91 28.10 -4.68 11.63
CA SER A 91 28.47 -4.57 10.23
C SER A 91 27.18 -4.37 9.44
N ALA A 92 27.12 -3.26 8.69
CA ALA A 92 25.96 -2.83 7.92
C ALA A 92 25.24 -3.96 7.16
N SER A 93 23.92 -4.06 7.38
CA SER A 93 22.82 -4.53 6.51
C SER A 93 22.92 -5.86 5.73
N ALA A 94 24.08 -6.50 5.60
CA ALA A 94 24.29 -7.57 4.63
C ALA A 94 23.57 -8.85 5.07
N GLY A 95 22.49 -9.18 4.36
CA GLY A 95 21.88 -10.51 4.41
C GLY A 95 20.58 -10.64 5.21
N LYS A 96 20.03 -9.56 5.79
CA LYS A 96 18.68 -9.63 6.40
C LYS A 96 17.60 -9.69 5.32
N ARG A 97 16.71 -10.67 5.41
CA ARG A 97 15.51 -10.78 4.56
C ARG A 97 14.34 -11.41 5.31
N VAL A 98 13.14 -11.09 4.86
CA VAL A 98 11.87 -11.70 5.28
C VAL A 98 11.27 -12.40 4.08
N GLU A 99 10.86 -13.65 4.26
CA GLU A 99 10.20 -14.48 3.27
C GLU A 99 8.78 -14.77 3.75
N VAL A 100 7.78 -14.53 2.89
CA VAL A 100 6.36 -14.78 3.15
C VAL A 100 5.86 -15.77 2.11
N ASP A 101 5.48 -16.95 2.58
CA ASP A 101 4.85 -17.99 1.78
C ASP A 101 3.32 -17.87 1.92
N LEU A 102 2.66 -17.43 0.86
CA LEU A 102 1.21 -17.28 0.83
C LEU A 102 0.49 -18.63 0.78
N THR A 103 1.13 -19.69 0.27
CA THR A 103 0.50 -21.02 0.20
C THR A 103 0.40 -21.64 1.58
N THR A 104 1.48 -21.54 2.37
CA THR A 104 1.54 -22.11 3.73
C THR A 104 1.20 -21.10 4.82
N GLN A 105 0.89 -19.86 4.46
CA GLN A 105 0.59 -18.75 5.38
C GLN A 105 1.64 -18.62 6.49
N THR A 106 2.92 -18.65 6.08
CA THR A 106 4.07 -18.66 6.98
C THR A 106 5.04 -17.52 6.62
N LEU A 107 5.67 -16.95 7.64
CA LEU A 107 6.74 -15.97 7.51
C LEU A 107 8.02 -16.55 8.12
N LYS A 108 9.13 -16.43 7.38
CA LYS A 108 10.48 -16.75 7.85
C LYS A 108 11.37 -15.52 7.72
N ALA A 109 12.16 -15.21 8.74
CA ALA A 109 13.14 -14.13 8.69
C ALA A 109 14.56 -14.69 8.86
N TYR A 110 15.49 -14.21 8.03
CA TYR A 110 16.85 -14.72 7.93
C TYR A 110 17.89 -13.62 8.05
N GLU A 111 19.02 -13.94 8.67
CA GLU A 111 20.25 -13.15 8.62
C GLU A 111 21.35 -13.99 7.96
N GLY A 112 21.65 -13.70 6.69
CA GLY A 112 22.41 -14.63 5.85
C GLY A 112 21.64 -15.95 5.75
N ASP A 113 22.27 -17.07 6.09
CA ASP A 113 21.63 -18.39 6.08
C ASP A 113 20.98 -18.78 7.41
N LYS A 114 21.15 -17.95 8.46
CA LYS A 114 20.63 -18.24 9.79
C LYS A 114 19.16 -17.84 9.89
N LEU A 115 18.29 -18.80 10.21
CA LEU A 115 16.89 -18.54 10.56
C LEU A 115 16.83 -17.78 11.89
N PHE A 116 16.26 -16.58 11.86
CA PHE A 116 16.03 -15.72 13.04
C PHE A 116 14.67 -16.01 13.69
N MET A 117 13.62 -16.14 12.88
CA MET A 117 12.29 -16.52 13.33
C MET A 117 11.45 -17.15 12.22
N GLU A 118 10.47 -17.95 12.63
CA GLU A 118 9.42 -18.52 11.80
C GLU A 118 8.09 -18.39 12.56
N THR A 119 7.03 -17.96 11.88
CA THR A 119 5.69 -17.85 12.47
C THR A 119 4.59 -17.96 11.42
N LEU A 120 3.37 -18.27 11.87
CA LEU A 120 2.17 -18.21 11.06
C LEU A 120 1.70 -16.76 10.88
N ILE A 121 1.15 -16.47 9.69
CA ILE A 121 0.58 -15.17 9.33
C ILE A 121 -0.85 -15.30 8.81
N SER A 122 -1.53 -14.19 8.59
CA SER A 122 -2.74 -14.13 7.78
C SER A 122 -2.58 -13.08 6.69
N SER A 123 -2.55 -13.51 5.43
CA SER A 123 -2.44 -12.63 4.27
C SER A 123 -3.82 -12.18 3.75
N GLY A 124 -3.81 -11.46 2.62
CA GLY A 124 -5.00 -10.91 1.98
C GLY A 124 -6.01 -11.97 1.56
N LYS A 125 -7.22 -11.89 2.12
CA LYS A 125 -8.42 -12.66 1.73
C LYS A 125 -9.29 -11.87 0.76
N TRP A 126 -9.69 -10.67 1.14
CA TRP A 126 -10.60 -9.83 0.34
C TRP A 126 -9.85 -8.99 -0.69
N PHE A 127 -8.60 -8.65 -0.37
CA PHE A 127 -7.68 -8.01 -1.30
C PHE A 127 -6.35 -8.77 -1.28
N PRO A 128 -6.02 -9.55 -2.32
CA PRO A 128 -4.87 -10.44 -2.29
C PRO A 128 -3.55 -9.69 -2.02
N THR A 129 -2.70 -10.29 -1.19
CA THR A 129 -1.33 -9.81 -0.99
C THR A 129 -0.53 -10.11 -2.27
N PRO A 130 0.04 -9.10 -2.95
CA PRO A 130 0.75 -9.32 -4.21
C PRO A 130 2.11 -10.01 -3.96
N PRO A 131 2.42 -11.12 -4.66
CA PRO A 131 3.76 -11.68 -4.69
C PRO A 131 4.77 -10.68 -5.26
N GLY A 132 6.04 -10.83 -4.90
CA GLY A 132 7.14 -10.00 -5.38
C GLY A 132 8.20 -9.74 -4.33
N GLU A 133 9.24 -9.01 -4.75
CA GLU A 133 10.28 -8.52 -3.86
C GLU A 133 10.01 -7.04 -3.54
N TYR A 134 10.12 -6.71 -2.26
CA TYR A 134 9.83 -5.40 -1.71
C TYR A 134 10.92 -4.96 -0.75
N ASP A 135 10.99 -3.66 -0.47
CA ASP A 135 11.82 -3.10 0.57
C ASP A 135 10.95 -2.39 1.61
N VAL A 136 11.24 -2.60 2.90
CA VAL A 136 10.58 -1.86 4.00
C VAL A 136 11.02 -0.41 3.96
N TRP A 137 10.07 0.53 3.87
CA TRP A 137 10.40 1.94 3.70
C TRP A 137 10.02 2.82 4.90
N VAL A 138 9.08 2.38 5.72
CA VAL A 138 8.76 3.04 6.99
C VAL A 138 8.25 2.04 8.02
N LYS A 139 8.66 2.26 9.26
CA LYS A 139 8.20 1.56 10.46
C LYS A 139 7.45 2.53 11.36
N LEU A 140 6.26 2.15 11.82
CA LEU A 140 5.44 2.90 12.78
C LEU A 140 5.14 2.06 14.01
N ARG A 141 5.28 2.64 15.20
CA ARG A 141 4.96 1.95 16.46
C ARG A 141 3.49 1.57 16.55
N ALA A 142 2.62 2.46 16.11
CA ALA A 142 1.18 2.26 16.03
C ALA A 142 0.54 3.21 15.02
N THR A 143 -0.55 2.79 14.39
CA THR A 143 -1.40 3.67 13.58
C THR A 143 -2.82 3.13 13.46
N ARG A 144 -3.76 3.91 12.92
CA ARG A 144 -5.16 3.48 12.72
C ARG A 144 -5.38 3.01 11.29
N MET A 145 -5.77 1.76 11.08
CA MET A 145 -6.12 1.26 9.75
C MET A 145 -7.63 1.06 9.62
N SER A 146 -8.24 1.59 8.56
CA SER A 146 -9.64 1.29 8.22
C SER A 146 -9.79 0.97 6.74
N GLY A 147 -10.88 0.31 6.35
CA GLY A 147 -11.08 -0.11 4.96
C GLY A 147 -12.19 -1.14 4.85
N GLY A 148 -12.27 -1.80 3.69
CA GLY A 148 -13.37 -2.70 3.36
C GLY A 148 -14.70 -1.95 3.17
N GLU A 149 -15.74 -2.69 2.84
CA GLU A 149 -17.10 -2.17 2.65
C GLU A 149 -18.16 -3.21 3.01
N GLY A 150 -19.27 -2.78 3.60
CA GLY A 150 -20.33 -3.72 3.99
C GLY A 150 -19.83 -4.74 5.02
N ALA A 151 -19.85 -6.03 4.68
CA ALA A 151 -19.60 -7.12 5.62
C ALA A 151 -18.13 -7.30 6.04
N ASP A 152 -17.17 -6.82 5.23
CA ASP A 152 -15.74 -6.92 5.50
C ASP A 152 -15.13 -5.58 5.99
N TYR A 153 -15.99 -4.59 6.29
CA TYR A 153 -15.56 -3.31 6.82
C TYR A 153 -14.79 -3.48 8.14
N TYR A 154 -13.71 -2.70 8.27
CA TYR A 154 -12.92 -2.62 9.48
C TYR A 154 -12.47 -1.19 9.78
N ASP A 155 -12.29 -0.92 11.07
CA ASP A 155 -11.76 0.31 11.61
C ASP A 155 -10.97 0.02 12.88
N LEU A 156 -9.65 0.02 12.77
CA LEU A 156 -8.73 -0.57 13.74
C LEU A 156 -7.76 0.50 14.26
N PRO A 157 -8.06 1.14 15.41
CA PRO A 157 -7.12 1.97 16.13
C PRO A 157 -5.89 1.20 16.63
N ASN A 158 -4.75 1.87 16.76
CA ASN A 158 -3.54 1.31 17.39
C ASN A 158 -3.06 -0.04 16.80
N VAL A 159 -3.16 -0.24 15.50
CA VAL A 159 -2.49 -1.36 14.82
C VAL A 159 -0.99 -1.25 15.10
N PRO A 160 -0.37 -2.20 15.83
CA PRO A 160 0.97 -2.02 16.36
C PRO A 160 2.04 -2.59 15.42
N TYR A 161 3.27 -2.07 15.56
CA TYR A 161 4.49 -2.55 14.90
C TYR A 161 4.36 -2.66 13.38
N VAL A 162 3.94 -1.58 12.74
CA VAL A 162 3.65 -1.56 11.31
C VAL A 162 4.92 -1.34 10.51
N MET A 163 5.20 -2.24 9.58
CA MET A 163 6.34 -2.20 8.67
C MET A 163 5.84 -2.14 7.23
N PHE A 164 5.74 -0.94 6.68
CA PHE A 164 5.27 -0.76 5.30
C PHE A 164 6.38 -1.11 4.31
N PHE A 165 5.98 -1.80 3.24
CA PHE A 165 6.88 -2.19 2.16
C PHE A 165 6.34 -1.75 0.80
N TYR A 166 7.23 -1.62 -0.18
CA TYR A 166 6.89 -1.19 -1.53
C TYR A 166 7.91 -1.71 -2.53
N ASN A 167 7.55 -1.66 -3.81
CA ASN A 167 8.48 -1.85 -4.92
C ASN A 167 8.07 -0.97 -6.11
N LYS A 168 8.70 -1.18 -7.27
CA LYS A 168 8.43 -0.39 -8.48
C LYS A 168 7.01 -0.57 -9.04
N ASP A 169 6.41 -1.74 -8.85
CA ASP A 169 5.10 -2.10 -9.41
C ASP A 169 3.96 -1.83 -8.41
N VAL A 170 4.28 -1.89 -7.12
CA VAL A 170 3.39 -1.66 -5.99
C VAL A 170 3.94 -0.51 -5.17
N GLY A 171 3.52 0.70 -5.52
CA GLY A 171 3.98 1.92 -4.87
C GLY A 171 3.55 2.04 -3.40
N ARG A 172 4.26 2.89 -2.64
CA ARG A 172 4.02 3.14 -1.20
C ARG A 172 2.57 3.46 -0.85
N MET A 173 1.89 4.17 -1.74
CA MET A 173 0.46 4.53 -1.66
C MET A 173 -0.50 3.33 -1.60
N ARG A 174 -0.03 2.12 -1.90
CA ARG A 174 -0.82 0.89 -1.80
C ARG A 174 -0.98 0.41 -0.37
N GLY A 175 -0.05 0.74 0.52
CA GLY A 175 -0.24 0.51 1.96
C GLY A 175 0.01 -0.89 2.48
N PHE A 176 0.58 -1.77 1.68
CA PHE A 176 0.92 -3.11 2.13
C PHE A 176 1.97 -3.03 3.24
N SER A 177 1.74 -3.79 4.29
CA SER A 177 2.60 -3.81 5.47
C SER A 177 2.55 -5.15 6.17
N LEU A 178 3.58 -5.43 6.96
CA LEU A 178 3.53 -6.43 8.03
C LEU A 178 3.16 -5.70 9.32
N HIS A 179 2.28 -6.26 10.14
CA HIS A 179 1.92 -5.65 11.43
C HIS A 179 1.29 -6.65 12.41
N GLY A 180 1.19 -6.25 13.68
CA GLY A 180 0.42 -7.00 14.67
C GLY A 180 -1.08 -6.91 14.41
N ALA A 181 -1.81 -8.00 14.63
CA ALA A 181 -3.28 -8.03 14.58
C ALA A 181 -3.84 -8.44 15.94
N TYR A 182 -4.67 -7.58 16.53
CA TYR A 182 -5.30 -7.81 17.85
C TYR A 182 -6.79 -8.22 17.75
N TRP A 183 -7.38 -8.16 16.55
CA TRP A 183 -8.82 -8.38 16.32
C TRP A 183 -9.17 -9.82 15.90
N HIS A 184 -8.18 -10.67 15.63
CA HIS A 184 -8.39 -12.09 15.29
C HIS A 184 -7.18 -12.95 15.66
N ASN A 185 -7.38 -14.28 15.68
CA ASN A 185 -6.33 -15.27 15.91
C ASN A 185 -6.17 -16.29 14.76
N ASN A 186 -6.70 -16.00 13.57
CA ASN A 186 -6.76 -16.93 12.42
C ASN A 186 -5.42 -17.10 11.66
N PHE A 187 -4.30 -17.11 12.37
CA PHE A 187 -2.98 -17.25 11.79
C PHE A 187 -2.80 -18.64 11.17
N GLY A 188 -2.26 -18.71 9.96
CA GLY A 188 -2.25 -19.91 9.11
C GLY A 188 -3.33 -19.89 8.02
N HIS A 189 -4.19 -18.87 8.00
CA HIS A 189 -5.26 -18.70 7.00
C HIS A 189 -5.38 -17.23 6.55
N PRO A 190 -5.76 -16.97 5.29
CA PRO A 190 -6.02 -15.61 4.82
C PRO A 190 -7.16 -14.93 5.60
N MET A 191 -6.94 -13.68 6.03
CA MET A 191 -7.94 -12.91 6.79
C MET A 191 -7.82 -11.39 6.64
N SER A 192 -6.91 -10.86 5.83
CA SER A 192 -6.69 -9.41 5.75
C SER A 192 -7.23 -8.80 4.46
N HIS A 193 -7.16 -7.48 4.36
CA HIS A 193 -7.30 -6.71 3.13
C HIS A 193 -5.95 -6.45 2.47
N GLY A 194 -5.04 -7.43 2.53
CA GLY A 194 -3.79 -7.44 1.77
C GLY A 194 -2.53 -7.31 2.61
N CYS A 195 -2.61 -6.71 3.80
CA CYS A 195 -1.49 -6.69 4.73
C CYS A 195 -1.17 -8.11 5.25
N VAL A 196 0.04 -8.30 5.77
CA VAL A 196 0.46 -9.56 6.38
C VAL A 196 0.28 -9.43 7.89
N ASN A 197 -0.80 -10.02 8.40
CA ASN A 197 -1.14 -9.96 9.82
C ASN A 197 -0.29 -10.97 10.59
N MET A 198 0.29 -10.52 11.71
CA MET A 198 1.11 -11.33 12.61
C MET A 198 0.54 -11.27 14.03
N ARG A 199 0.88 -12.24 14.88
CA ARG A 199 0.71 -12.09 16.33
C ARG A 199 1.49 -10.87 16.80
N ILE A 200 0.96 -10.11 17.76
CA ILE A 200 1.58 -8.87 18.22
C ILE A 200 3.03 -9.09 18.70
N ALA A 201 3.27 -10.16 19.45
CA ALA A 201 4.61 -10.49 19.95
C ALA A 201 5.60 -10.82 18.80
N ASP A 202 5.13 -11.52 17.77
CA ASP A 202 5.95 -11.83 16.58
C ASP A 202 6.23 -10.58 15.75
N ALA A 203 5.23 -9.70 15.60
CA ALA A 203 5.37 -8.41 14.92
C ALA A 203 6.39 -7.51 15.62
N GLN A 204 6.35 -7.43 16.96
CA GLN A 204 7.33 -6.70 17.76
C GLN A 204 8.74 -7.24 17.54
N LYS A 205 8.92 -8.56 17.71
CA LYS A 205 10.22 -9.21 17.54
C LYS A 205 10.80 -8.94 16.15
N LEU A 206 9.98 -8.98 15.11
CA LEU A 206 10.41 -8.66 13.75
C LEU A 206 10.72 -7.15 13.60
N TYR A 207 9.85 -6.29 14.09
CA TYR A 207 9.99 -4.82 14.03
C TYR A 207 11.30 -4.33 14.66
N ASP A 208 11.71 -4.93 15.76
CA ASP A 208 12.95 -4.58 16.47
C ASP A 208 14.20 -5.04 15.72
N TRP A 209 14.12 -6.19 15.03
CA TRP A 209 15.25 -6.78 14.32
C TRP A 209 15.43 -6.24 12.91
N ILE A 210 14.36 -5.82 12.24
CA ILE A 210 14.34 -5.43 10.82
C ILE A 210 14.91 -4.02 10.58
N ASN A 211 15.53 -3.81 9.42
CA ASN A 211 16.02 -2.49 8.99
C ASN A 211 14.88 -1.66 8.38
N PRO A 212 14.94 -0.31 8.50
CA PRO A 212 15.96 0.48 9.21
C PRO A 212 15.90 0.27 10.74
N PRO A 213 17.03 0.35 11.48
CA PRO A 213 17.02 0.22 12.93
C PRO A 213 16.05 1.22 13.56
N THR A 214 15.26 0.77 14.54
CA THR A 214 14.26 1.63 15.21
C THR A 214 14.95 2.78 15.93
N LYS A 215 14.70 4.01 15.50
CA LYS A 215 15.26 5.24 16.13
C LYS A 215 14.21 6.01 16.93
N SER A 216 12.94 5.87 16.55
CA SER A 216 11.80 6.51 17.21
C SER A 216 10.50 5.75 16.88
N ASN A 217 9.37 6.26 17.37
CA ASN A 217 8.03 5.74 17.07
C ASN A 217 7.67 5.77 15.58
N THR A 218 8.40 6.54 14.78
CA THR A 218 8.38 6.51 13.31
C THR A 218 9.82 6.42 12.80
N THR A 219 10.12 5.45 11.95
CA THR A 219 11.46 5.30 11.37
C THR A 219 11.36 5.08 9.87
N TYR A 220 11.90 5.99 9.06
CA TYR A 220 11.98 5.86 7.60
C TYR A 220 13.29 5.21 7.18
N ALA A 221 13.25 4.47 6.07
CA ALA A 221 14.44 4.03 5.37
C ALA A 221 15.17 5.23 4.76
N ASP A 222 16.50 5.15 4.70
CA ASP A 222 17.37 6.16 4.12
C ASP A 222 18.48 5.52 3.28
N LYS A 223 19.36 6.34 2.70
CA LYS A 223 20.45 5.84 1.84
C LYS A 223 21.42 4.88 2.57
N ASP A 224 21.57 5.06 3.88
CA ASP A 224 22.48 4.28 4.71
C ASP A 224 21.77 3.04 5.30
N ASN A 225 20.44 3.09 5.39
CA ASN A 225 19.57 2.02 5.88
C ASN A 225 18.37 1.86 4.92
N PRO A 226 18.55 1.20 3.75
CA PRO A 226 17.54 1.15 2.68
C PRO A 226 16.29 0.32 3.03
N GLY A 227 16.26 -0.34 4.19
CA GLY A 227 15.20 -1.25 4.60
C GLY A 227 15.53 -2.71 4.32
N THR A 228 14.96 -3.61 5.10
CA THR A 228 15.09 -5.05 4.85
C THR A 228 14.20 -5.48 3.69
N LYS A 229 14.69 -6.45 2.90
CA LYS A 229 13.92 -7.07 1.83
C LYS A 229 12.78 -7.94 2.38
N VAL A 230 11.62 -7.83 1.77
CA VAL A 230 10.45 -8.68 1.98
C VAL A 230 10.15 -9.39 0.66
N ILE A 231 10.28 -10.71 0.64
CA ILE A 231 10.08 -11.57 -0.52
C ILE A 231 8.76 -12.31 -0.29
N ILE A 232 7.78 -12.08 -1.14
CA ILE A 232 6.45 -12.69 -1.04
C ILE A 232 6.26 -13.62 -2.23
N TYR A 233 5.89 -14.87 -1.98
CA TYR A 233 5.70 -15.89 -3.02
C TYR A 233 4.55 -16.84 -2.69
N GLY A 234 4.22 -17.73 -3.63
CA GLY A 234 3.09 -18.64 -3.50
C GLY A 234 1.74 -17.97 -3.79
N GLN A 235 0.66 -18.69 -3.49
CA GLN A 235 -0.71 -18.21 -3.68
C GLN A 235 -1.55 -18.57 -2.45
N ALA A 236 -2.33 -17.60 -1.96
CA ALA A 236 -3.22 -17.82 -0.82
C ALA A 236 -4.25 -18.92 -1.11
N PRO A 237 -4.53 -19.83 -0.15
CA PRO A 237 -5.51 -20.90 -0.30
C PRO A 237 -6.98 -20.42 -0.30
#